data_AF-A0A9P8C573-F1
#
_entry.id   AF-A0A9P8C573-F1
#
_cell.length_a   1.000
_cell.length_b   1.000
_cell.length_c   1.000
_cell.angle_alpha   90.00
_cell.angle_beta   90.00
_cell.angle_gamma   90.00
#
_symmetry.space_group_name_H-M   'P 1'
#
loop_
_entity.id
_entity.type
_entity.pdbx_description
1 polymer ?
#
loop_
_entity_poly.entity_id
_entity_poly.type
_entity_poly.pdbx_seq_one_letter_code
_entity_poly.pdbx_strand_id
1 'polypeptide(L)'
;MAPEDQPRATSNYSQAPSSFNLQASYQSPANEPFTHTQELPALASDKPGEKVTYVSALRKAAVVMQEQINKELTSRMEEDKKREGEKGTAHDAKVDEAKEEDTYGEEVVEED
;
A
#
# COMPACT_ATOMS: atom_id res chain seq x y z
N MET A 1 -8.01 -47.15 -46.52
CA MET A 1 -8.13 -47.44 -45.08
C MET A 1 -6.92 -46.82 -44.41
N ALA A 2 -7.07 -45.61 -43.86
CA ALA A 2 -6.05 -44.89 -43.07
C ALA A 2 -5.85 -45.59 -41.70
N PRO A 3 -4.86 -45.25 -40.83
CA PRO A 3 -4.09 -43.98 -40.74
C PRO A 3 -2.56 -44.18 -40.66
N GLU A 4 -1.67 -43.28 -41.08
CA GLU A 4 -1.43 -41.86 -40.79
C GLU A 4 -1.02 -41.60 -39.33
N ASP A 5 0.26 -41.89 -39.07
CA ASP A 5 0.96 -41.73 -37.79
C ASP A 5 1.34 -40.25 -37.61
N GLN A 6 0.57 -39.53 -36.79
CA GLN A 6 0.86 -38.14 -36.43
C GLN A 6 1.92 -38.09 -35.33
N PRO A 7 2.96 -37.25 -35.42
CA PRO A 7 3.89 -37.05 -34.31
C PRO A 7 3.19 -36.33 -33.16
N ARG A 8 3.23 -36.96 -31.98
CA ARG A 8 2.71 -36.46 -30.70
C ARG A 8 3.13 -35.01 -30.45
N ALA A 9 2.14 -34.13 -30.33
CA ALA A 9 2.32 -32.79 -29.79
C ALA A 9 2.94 -32.89 -28.38
N THR A 10 4.12 -32.32 -28.20
CA THR A 10 4.72 -32.12 -26.89
C THR A 10 3.83 -31.19 -26.08
N SER A 11 3.30 -31.68 -24.96
CA SER A 11 2.51 -30.89 -24.01
C SER A 11 3.27 -29.63 -23.61
N ASN A 12 2.66 -28.47 -23.88
CA ASN A 12 2.99 -27.21 -23.21
C ASN A 12 2.68 -27.38 -21.72
N TYR A 13 3.65 -27.83 -20.93
CA TYR A 13 3.58 -27.65 -19.50
C TYR A 13 3.64 -26.14 -19.25
N SER A 14 2.51 -25.57 -18.84
CA SER A 14 2.47 -24.20 -18.34
C SER A 14 3.47 -24.12 -17.18
N GLN A 15 4.58 -23.42 -17.42
CA GLN A 15 5.62 -23.23 -16.42
C GLN A 15 4.98 -22.53 -15.21
N ALA A 16 5.02 -23.19 -14.05
CA ALA A 16 4.55 -22.58 -12.81
C ALA A 16 5.33 -21.27 -12.59
N PRO A 17 4.67 -20.18 -12.16
CA PRO A 17 5.31 -18.88 -11.99
C PRO A 17 6.48 -19.02 -11.01
N SER A 18 7.66 -18.51 -11.40
CA SER A 18 8.89 -18.56 -10.61
C SER A 18 8.89 -17.61 -9.41
N SER A 19 7.93 -16.69 -9.35
CA SER A 19 7.67 -15.79 -8.23
C SER A 19 6.23 -15.29 -8.27
N PHE A 20 5.71 -14.85 -7.11
CA PHE A 20 4.43 -14.15 -7.01
C PHE A 20 4.67 -12.71 -6.57
N ASN A 21 3.77 -11.79 -6.91
CA ASN A 21 3.89 -10.38 -6.52
C ASN A 21 2.70 -9.98 -5.65
N LEU A 22 2.99 -9.44 -4.47
CA LEU A 22 2.04 -8.62 -3.71
C LEU A 22 2.16 -7.19 -4.24
N GLN A 23 1.06 -6.59 -4.65
CA GLN A 23 1.04 -5.23 -5.20
C GLN A 23 -0.04 -4.39 -4.53
N ALA A 24 0.29 -3.14 -4.25
CA ALA A 24 -0.65 -2.11 -3.83
C ALA A 24 -0.44 -0.86 -4.67
N SER A 25 -1.54 -0.31 -5.20
CA SER A 25 -1.54 0.91 -6.00
C SER A 25 -2.47 1.93 -5.37
N TYR A 26 -1.98 3.17 -5.26
CA TYR A 26 -2.71 4.30 -4.73
C TYR A 26 -2.87 5.36 -5.81
N GLN A 27 -4.06 5.95 -5.87
CA GLN A 27 -4.42 7.01 -6.79
C GLN A 27 -5.24 8.05 -6.04
N SER A 28 -4.95 9.33 -6.29
CA SER A 28 -5.64 10.46 -5.68
C SER A 28 -5.82 11.59 -6.69
N PRO A 29 -6.90 12.38 -6.60
CA PRO A 29 -7.07 13.55 -7.46
C PRO A 29 -6.05 14.66 -7.18
N ALA A 30 -5.50 14.72 -5.96
CA ALA A 30 -4.65 15.81 -5.50
C ALA A 30 -3.18 15.42 -5.30
N ASN A 31 -2.88 14.12 -5.30
CA ASN A 31 -1.57 13.57 -4.99
C ASN A 31 -1.12 12.58 -6.08
N GLU A 32 0.18 12.58 -6.40
CA GLU A 32 0.76 11.71 -7.43
C GLU A 32 0.53 10.22 -7.12
N PRO A 33 0.15 9.37 -8.09
CA PRO A 33 -0.07 7.96 -7.84
C PRO A 33 1.24 7.25 -7.44
N PHE A 34 1.12 6.23 -6.59
CA PHE A 34 2.26 5.35 -6.28
C PHE A 34 1.85 3.89 -6.36
N THR A 35 2.84 3.02 -6.57
CA THR A 35 2.65 1.57 -6.55
C THR A 35 3.82 0.92 -5.84
N HIS A 36 3.51 0.08 -4.87
CA HIS A 36 4.48 -0.79 -4.22
C HIS A 36 4.28 -2.21 -4.71
N THR A 37 5.38 -2.87 -5.05
CA THR A 37 5.41 -4.28 -5.44
C THR A 37 6.42 -5.00 -4.56
N GLN A 38 5.99 -6.13 -4.00
CA GLN A 38 6.83 -6.99 -3.19
C GLN A 38 6.81 -8.41 -3.74
N GLU A 39 8.00 -8.88 -4.11
CA GLU A 39 8.16 -10.23 -4.63
C GLU A 39 8.06 -11.26 -3.49
N LEU A 40 7.38 -12.35 -3.80
CA LEU A 40 7.18 -13.49 -2.94
C LEU A 40 7.80 -14.73 -3.59
N PRO A 41 8.39 -15.61 -2.77
CA PRO A 41 8.92 -16.88 -3.27
C PRO A 41 7.79 -17.71 -3.87
N ALA A 42 8.03 -18.34 -5.01
CA ALA A 42 7.08 -19.27 -5.59
C ALA A 42 6.92 -20.53 -4.73
N LEU A 43 5.70 -21.07 -4.74
CA LEU A 43 5.41 -22.40 -4.21
C LEU A 43 5.98 -23.44 -5.18
N ALA A 44 7.05 -24.13 -4.76
CA ALA A 44 7.66 -25.19 -5.56
C ALA A 44 6.78 -26.46 -5.64
N SER A 45 5.98 -26.71 -4.62
CA SER A 45 5.01 -27.82 -4.58
C SER A 45 3.89 -27.56 -3.56
N ASP A 46 2.86 -28.40 -3.60
CA ASP A 46 1.69 -28.33 -2.73
C ASP A 46 1.91 -28.91 -1.32
N LYS A 47 3.16 -29.20 -0.94
CA LYS A 47 3.49 -29.79 0.36
C LYS A 47 3.11 -28.84 1.51
N PRO A 48 2.56 -29.36 2.63
CA PRO A 48 2.15 -28.54 3.77
C PRO A 48 3.24 -27.61 4.30
N GLY A 49 4.50 -28.06 4.40
CA GLY A 49 5.60 -27.22 4.89
C GLY A 49 5.94 -26.04 3.95
N GLU A 50 5.85 -26.25 2.64
CA GLU A 50 6.09 -25.20 1.64
C GLU A 50 4.94 -24.18 1.65
N LYS A 51 3.70 -24.62 1.87
CA LYS A 51 2.54 -23.74 2.10
C LYS A 51 2.70 -22.86 3.33
N VAL A 52 3.10 -23.43 4.46
CA VAL A 52 3.36 -22.66 5.70
C VAL A 52 4.45 -21.61 5.46
N THR A 53 5.50 -21.97 4.73
CA THR A 53 6.61 -21.07 4.39
C THR A 53 6.15 -19.92 3.51
N TYR A 54 5.37 -20.22 2.46
CA TYR A 54 4.80 -19.20 1.58
C TYR A 54 3.87 -18.24 2.33
N VAL A 55 2.95 -18.75 3.16
CA VAL A 55 2.03 -17.92 3.93
C VAL A 55 2.77 -17.06 4.96
N SER A 56 3.84 -17.59 5.57
CA SER A 56 4.72 -16.82 6.46
C SER A 56 5.41 -15.68 5.71
N ALA A 57 5.95 -15.95 4.51
CA ALA A 57 6.54 -14.93 3.65
C ALA A 57 5.51 -13.86 3.23
N LEU A 58 4.32 -14.28 2.84
CA LEU A 58 3.21 -13.38 2.47
C LEU A 58 2.80 -12.48 3.63
N ARG A 59 2.68 -13.02 4.85
CA ARG A 59 2.35 -12.22 6.04
C ARG A 59 3.42 -11.16 6.33
N LYS A 60 4.69 -11.53 6.24
CA LYS A 60 5.80 -10.59 6.42
C LYS A 60 5.78 -9.50 5.36
N ALA A 61 5.58 -9.88 4.09
CA ALA A 61 5.45 -8.92 2.99
C ALA A 61 4.28 -7.96 3.22
N ALA A 62 3.12 -8.47 3.65
CA ALA A 62 1.96 -7.61 3.94
C ALA A 62 2.25 -6.58 5.04
N VAL A 63 2.95 -6.96 6.12
CA VAL A 63 3.35 -6.03 7.19
C VAL A 63 4.31 -4.96 6.65
N VAL A 64 5.33 -5.36 5.89
CA VAL A 64 6.29 -4.41 5.29
C VAL A 64 5.58 -3.45 4.34
N MET A 65 4.70 -3.95 3.48
CA MET A 65 3.94 -3.13 2.55
C MET A 65 3.02 -2.16 3.29
N GLN A 66 2.39 -2.58 4.40
CA GLN A 66 1.58 -1.71 5.24
C GLN A 66 2.42 -0.57 5.84
N GLU A 67 3.61 -0.87 6.37
CA GLU A 67 4.53 0.14 6.90
C GLU A 67 4.95 1.16 5.82
N GLN A 68 5.25 0.68 4.61
CA GLN A 68 5.60 1.53 3.46
C GLN A 68 4.45 2.46 3.08
N ILE A 69 3.24 1.92 2.94
CA ILE A 69 2.04 2.71 2.61
C ILE A 69 1.75 3.74 3.69
N ASN A 70 1.80 3.36 4.97
CA ASN A 70 1.53 4.28 6.07
C ASN A 70 2.55 5.43 6.10
N LYS A 71 3.83 5.13 5.87
CA LYS A 71 4.89 6.14 5.80
C LYS A 71 4.65 7.11 4.64
N GLU A 72 4.35 6.58 3.45
CA GLU A 72 4.09 7.37 2.24
C GLU A 72 2.88 8.29 2.43
N LEU A 73 1.76 7.75 2.94
CA LEU A 73 0.56 8.53 3.21
C LEU A 73 0.78 9.58 4.31
N THR A 74 1.55 9.27 5.35
CA THR A 74 1.88 10.24 6.40
C THR A 74 2.72 11.39 5.87
N SER A 75 3.74 11.10 5.05
CA SER A 75 4.54 12.14 4.38
C SER A 75 3.65 13.07 3.54
N ARG A 76 2.70 12.48 2.79
CA ARG A 76 1.77 13.26 1.96
C ARG A 76 0.80 14.08 2.78
N MET A 77 0.32 13.60 3.92
CA MET A 77 -0.49 14.40 4.84
C MET A 77 0.29 15.61 5.37
N GLU A 78 1.58 15.44 5.67
CA GLU A 78 2.44 16.55 6.11
C GLU A 78 2.69 17.56 4.98
N GLU A 79 2.92 17.08 3.75
CA GLU A 79 3.05 17.91 2.55
C GLU A 79 1.74 18.66 2.24
N ASP A 80 0.61 17.99 2.39
CA ASP A 80 -0.73 18.56 2.21
C ASP A 80 -1.00 19.64 3.26
N LYS A 81 -0.69 19.39 4.55
CA LYS A 81 -0.83 20.39 5.63
C LYS A 81 0.02 21.64 5.36
N LYS A 82 1.25 21.48 4.88
CA LYS A 82 2.12 22.62 4.48
C LYS A 82 1.52 23.39 3.31
N ARG A 83 1.06 22.68 2.27
CA ARG A 83 0.47 23.30 1.09
C ARG A 83 -0.82 24.04 1.41
N GLU A 84 -1.64 23.54 2.32
CA GLU A 84 -2.85 24.23 2.78
C GLU A 84 -2.53 25.46 3.64
N GLY A 85 -1.51 25.37 4.51
CA GLY A 85 -0.98 26.53 5.24
C GLY A 85 -0.38 27.61 4.34
N GLU A 86 0.24 27.23 3.21
CA GLU A 86 0.77 28.14 2.19
C GLU A 86 -0.33 28.71 1.27
N LYS A 87 -1.33 27.89 0.92
CA LYS A 87 -2.53 28.32 0.18
C LYS A 87 -3.56 28.94 1.12
N GLY A 88 -3.10 29.73 2.08
CA GLY A 88 -3.95 30.52 2.96
C GLY A 88 -5.07 31.18 2.15
N THR A 89 -6.25 30.58 2.23
CA THR A 89 -7.46 31.30 1.90
C THR A 89 -7.46 32.45 2.88
N ALA A 90 -7.54 33.67 2.36
CA ALA A 90 -7.57 34.90 3.14
C ALA A 90 -8.84 35.01 4.04
N HIS A 91 -9.46 33.88 4.40
CA HIS A 91 -10.70 33.82 5.16
C HIS A 91 -10.54 33.21 6.56
N ASP A 92 -9.48 32.44 6.84
CA ASP A 92 -9.12 32.10 8.22
C ASP A 92 -7.75 32.66 8.54
N ALA A 93 -7.79 33.84 9.14
CA ALA A 93 -6.65 34.50 9.73
C ALA A 93 -5.91 33.51 10.63
N LYS A 94 -4.62 33.31 10.35
CA LYS A 94 -3.57 32.93 11.31
C LYS A 94 -4.14 32.46 12.66
N VAL A 95 -4.55 31.20 12.73
CA VAL A 95 -4.62 30.53 14.03
C VAL A 95 -3.15 30.31 14.40
N ASP A 96 -2.66 31.22 15.24
CA ASP A 96 -1.35 31.11 15.87
C ASP A 96 -1.38 29.85 16.73
N GLU A 97 -0.72 28.78 16.28
CA GLU A 97 -0.76 27.46 16.93
C GLU A 97 -0.31 27.53 18.40
N ALA A 98 0.49 28.55 18.77
CA ALA A 98 0.84 28.85 20.17
C ALA A 98 -0.35 29.31 21.02
N LYS A 99 -1.38 29.93 20.42
CA LYS A 99 -2.56 30.45 21.11
C LYS A 99 -3.64 29.37 21.30
N GLU A 100 -3.64 28.34 20.47
CA GLU A 100 -4.53 27.17 20.64
C GLU A 100 -4.04 26.24 21.77
N GLU A 101 -2.72 26.10 21.96
CA GLU A 101 -2.14 25.33 23.08
C GLU A 101 -2.47 25.94 24.46
N ASP A 102 -2.46 27.27 24.58
CA ASP A 102 -2.77 27.98 25.84
C ASP A 102 -4.22 27.82 26.28
N THR A 103 -5.14 27.48 25.37
CA THR A 103 -6.58 27.34 25.67
C THR A 103 -6.98 25.89 25.96
N TYR A 104 -6.05 24.93 25.86
CA TYR A 104 -6.33 23.49 25.97
C TYR A 104 -6.52 22.98 27.43
N GLY A 105 -6.83 23.87 28.37
CA GLY A 105 -6.91 23.56 29.80
C GLY A 105 -7.95 24.34 30.61
N GLU A 106 -8.69 25.27 30.02
CA GLU A 106 -9.82 25.93 30.67
C GLU A 106 -11.08 25.66 29.85
N GLU A 107 -12.05 24.94 30.43
CA GLU A 107 -13.38 24.86 29.84
C GLU A 107 -13.93 26.28 29.79
N VAL A 108 -14.12 26.83 28.59
CA VAL A 108 -14.82 28.10 28.42
C VAL A 108 -16.28 27.84 28.78
N VAL A 109 -16.58 27.95 30.08
CA VAL A 109 -17.94 28.08 30.56
C VAL A 109 -18.40 29.45 30.07
N GLU A 110 -19.18 29.47 28.99
CA GLU A 110 -19.99 30.64 28.66
C GLU A 110 -21.02 30.82 29.80
N GLU A 111 -20.80 31.79 30.69
CA GLU A 111 -21.85 32.28 31.59
C GLU A 111 -22.64 33.41 30.90
N ASP A 112 -23.94 33.13 30.74
CA ASP A 112 -25.14 33.94 30.39
C ASP A 112 -25.40 34.42 28.95
#